data_AF-W4FNP7-F1
#
_entry.id   AF-W4FNP7-F1
#
_cell.length_a   1.000
_cell.length_b   1.000
_cell.length_c   1.000
_cell.angle_alpha   90.00
_cell.angle_beta   90.00
_cell.angle_gamma   90.00
#
_symmetry.space_group_name_H-M   'P 1'
#
loop_
_entity.id
_entity.type
_entity.pdbx_description
1 polymer ?
#
loop_
_entity_poly.entity_id
_entity_poly.type
_entity_poly.pdbx_seq_one_letter_code
_entity_poly.pdbx_strand_id
1 'polypeptide(L)'
;MAATRVVVPAWNCVAPVLRRLDDAELLKLQRPAPLNADPVTEWISFSKDIVPVHSSEVVPDTSQTLCLHTAAPPLGRMVTSTVEVGVGELVFATPAFAVALSRQFVATHCHMCFHKLRGKIVQCADCHFARYCDRGCMAAHLDLHTIQCHILLPQLYPPRSTHDQTNDDAADLHTRLVLAVVAMEITMNNPNEIQDLCTYNATAQDAAFLATGTTLHAAMKNTPAWITPSHIADVYRAIRYNSHPIVVDLHMSALGLGLFPDAAKMINHSCAPNTFPRFNAANHALEFRAVSPLLPGSVVTYSYLDVFGFALLQPTPTRQSLLYSAFQFDCRCSRCISSFSTSHEQSDAWNVDANLAQLDSAQNNQDWVAVTDVCDQIMTHWTSTLDLPANYPLMYVLQKKMDLAATHGPASRQRGNVSADEILNVCGFGNNPR
;
A
#
# COMPACT_ATOMS: atom_id res chain seq x y z
N MET A 1 -28.53 -22.54 -10.14
CA MET A 1 -27.60 -21.89 -9.18
C MET A 1 -28.45 -21.13 -8.18
N ALA A 2 -28.19 -21.25 -6.88
CA ALA A 2 -28.88 -20.41 -5.89
C ALA A 2 -28.59 -18.94 -6.21
N ALA A 3 -29.61 -18.08 -6.20
CA ALA A 3 -29.42 -16.65 -6.45
C ALA A 3 -28.47 -16.08 -5.40
N THR A 4 -27.40 -15.42 -5.85
CA THR A 4 -26.41 -14.83 -4.96
C THR A 4 -27.07 -13.82 -4.02
N ARG A 5 -26.93 -14.03 -2.71
CA ARG A 5 -27.57 -13.18 -1.68
C ARG A 5 -26.89 -11.83 -1.49
N VAL A 6 -25.69 -11.66 -2.04
CA VAL A 6 -24.84 -10.49 -1.83
C VAL A 6 -24.08 -10.17 -3.12
N VAL A 7 -23.96 -8.89 -3.45
CA VAL A 7 -23.27 -8.41 -4.66
C VAL A 7 -22.35 -7.23 -4.34
N VAL A 8 -21.43 -6.94 -5.25
CA VAL A 8 -20.59 -5.73 -5.26
C VAL A 8 -21.10 -4.79 -6.35
N PRO A 9 -21.98 -3.82 -6.06
CA PRO A 9 -22.61 -2.98 -7.08
C PRO A 9 -21.71 -1.88 -7.65
N ALA A 10 -20.74 -1.45 -6.85
CA ALA A 10 -19.61 -0.60 -7.20
C ALA A 10 -18.53 -0.99 -6.19
N TRP A 11 -17.25 -1.02 -6.58
CA TRP A 11 -16.14 -1.65 -5.83
C TRP A 11 -15.84 -1.05 -4.42
N ASN A 12 -16.76 -0.27 -3.86
CA ASN A 12 -16.70 0.35 -2.55
C ASN A 12 -17.58 -0.34 -1.48
N CYS A 13 -18.51 -1.23 -1.86
CA CYS A 13 -19.37 -1.91 -0.88
C CYS A 13 -19.81 -3.30 -1.32
N VAL A 14 -20.09 -4.14 -0.33
CA VAL A 14 -20.75 -5.43 -0.47
C VAL A 14 -22.16 -5.28 0.09
N ALA A 15 -23.16 -5.54 -0.75
CA ALA A 15 -24.55 -5.20 -0.47
C ALA A 15 -25.47 -6.43 -0.57
N PRO A 16 -26.32 -6.69 0.44
CA PRO A 16 -27.35 -7.73 0.37
C PRO A 16 -28.36 -7.47 -0.76
N VAL A 17 -28.74 -8.54 -1.47
CA VAL A 17 -29.82 -8.53 -2.45
C VAL A 17 -31.13 -8.82 -1.75
N LEU A 18 -31.99 -7.80 -1.63
CA LEU A 18 -33.30 -7.91 -0.98
C LEU A 18 -34.37 -8.47 -1.93
N ARG A 19 -34.30 -8.11 -3.22
CA ARG A 19 -35.23 -8.57 -4.25
C ARG A 19 -34.56 -8.58 -5.61
N ARG A 20 -34.95 -9.54 -6.45
CA ARG A 20 -34.52 -9.66 -7.84
C ARG A 20 -35.75 -9.68 -8.75
N LEU A 21 -35.71 -8.90 -9.82
CA LEU A 21 -36.73 -8.84 -10.87
C LEU A 21 -36.06 -9.13 -12.21
N ASP A 22 -36.06 -10.39 -12.63
CA ASP A 22 -35.37 -10.81 -13.86
C ASP A 22 -35.99 -10.20 -15.12
N ASP A 23 -37.33 -10.15 -15.21
CA ASP A 23 -38.04 -9.59 -16.37
C ASP A 23 -37.75 -8.10 -16.61
N ALA A 24 -37.36 -7.37 -15.57
CA ALA A 24 -37.01 -5.96 -15.62
C ALA A 24 -35.50 -5.71 -15.51
N GLU A 25 -34.70 -6.78 -15.36
CA GLU A 25 -33.26 -6.71 -15.10
C GLU A 25 -32.88 -5.81 -13.91
N LEU A 26 -33.62 -5.89 -12.80
CA LEU A 26 -33.42 -5.05 -11.61
C LEU A 26 -33.07 -5.85 -10.35
N LEU A 27 -32.14 -5.32 -9.55
CA LEU A 27 -31.87 -5.75 -8.18
C LEU A 27 -32.26 -4.65 -7.18
N LYS A 28 -32.98 -5.02 -6.13
CA LYS A 28 -33.14 -4.19 -4.93
C LYS A 28 -32.05 -4.54 -3.94
N LEU A 29 -31.17 -3.60 -3.67
CA LEU A 29 -30.07 -3.77 -2.71
C LEU A 29 -30.34 -3.02 -1.42
N GLN A 30 -29.71 -3.49 -0.34
CA GLN A 30 -29.53 -2.73 0.89
C GLN A 30 -28.14 -2.10 0.88
N ARG A 31 -28.05 -0.76 0.94
CA ARG A 31 -26.78 -0.04 1.03
C ARG A 31 -26.26 -0.03 2.47
N PRO A 32 -24.93 0.08 2.66
CA PRO A 32 -24.36 0.42 3.96
C PRO A 32 -25.05 1.65 4.56
N ALA A 33 -25.44 1.54 5.82
CA ALA A 33 -26.05 2.60 6.60
C ALA A 33 -25.47 2.56 8.02
N PRO A 34 -25.43 3.70 8.73
CA PRO A 34 -25.10 3.72 10.16
C PRO A 34 -25.99 2.77 10.96
N LEU A 35 -25.47 2.21 12.06
CA LEU A 35 -26.17 1.21 12.89
C LEU A 35 -27.56 1.68 13.39
N ASN A 36 -27.74 2.98 13.57
CA ASN A 36 -28.97 3.60 14.08
C ASN A 36 -29.80 4.30 12.99
N ALA A 37 -29.45 4.13 11.71
CA ALA A 37 -30.19 4.70 10.59
C ALA A 37 -31.11 3.67 9.96
N ASP A 38 -32.22 4.14 9.37
CA ASP A 38 -33.08 3.27 8.57
C ASP A 38 -32.30 2.67 7.39
N PRO A 39 -32.53 1.38 7.05
CA PRO A 39 -31.86 0.75 5.93
C PRO A 39 -32.15 1.49 4.63
N VAL A 40 -31.11 2.02 3.99
CA VAL A 40 -31.23 2.63 2.67
C VAL A 40 -31.32 1.51 1.64
N THR A 41 -32.40 1.50 0.85
CA THR A 41 -32.57 0.54 -0.25
C THR A 41 -32.61 1.24 -1.59
N GLU A 42 -31.98 0.63 -2.58
CA GLU A 42 -31.86 1.17 -3.93
C GLU A 42 -32.19 0.10 -4.96
N TRP A 43 -32.85 0.49 -6.06
CA TRP A 43 -33.01 -0.35 -7.23
C TRP A 43 -31.91 -0.03 -8.25
N ILE A 44 -31.18 -1.05 -8.70
CA ILE A 44 -30.14 -0.92 -9.71
C ILE A 44 -30.40 -1.91 -10.85
N SER A 45 -30.02 -1.54 -12.08
CA SER A 45 -30.08 -2.45 -13.23
C SER A 45 -29.00 -3.52 -13.15
N PHE A 46 -29.16 -4.65 -13.85
CA PHE A 46 -28.12 -5.66 -14.04
C PHE A 46 -26.97 -5.06 -14.87
N SER A 47 -26.17 -4.19 -14.26
CA SER A 47 -24.96 -3.67 -14.87
C SER A 47 -23.86 -4.73 -14.82
N LYS A 48 -22.98 -4.69 -15.84
CA LYS A 48 -21.69 -5.41 -15.86
C LYS A 48 -20.79 -5.08 -14.66
N ASP A 49 -21.07 -4.01 -13.94
CA ASP A 49 -20.30 -3.56 -12.77
C ASP A 49 -20.81 -4.16 -11.45
N ILE A 50 -21.93 -4.91 -11.48
CA ILE A 50 -22.42 -5.68 -10.35
C ILE A 50 -21.83 -7.08 -10.40
N VAL A 51 -21.00 -7.41 -9.41
CA VAL A 51 -20.35 -8.71 -9.35
C VAL A 51 -20.93 -9.56 -8.21
N PRO A 52 -21.38 -10.80 -8.49
CA PRO A 52 -21.81 -11.73 -7.45
C PRO A 52 -20.67 -12.13 -6.51
N VAL A 53 -20.97 -12.20 -5.21
CA VAL A 53 -20.07 -12.77 -4.20
C VAL A 53 -20.25 -14.30 -4.14
N HIS A 54 -19.16 -15.04 -4.24
CA HIS A 54 -19.15 -16.51 -4.20
C HIS A 54 -19.07 -17.07 -2.76
N SER A 55 -18.25 -16.47 -1.91
CA SER A 55 -18.08 -16.88 -0.50
C SER A 55 -17.90 -15.67 0.41
N SER A 56 -18.18 -15.85 1.70
CA SER A 56 -18.02 -14.83 2.73
C SER A 56 -17.66 -15.50 4.04
N GLU A 57 -16.55 -15.09 4.63
CA GLU A 57 -15.98 -15.69 5.84
C GLU A 57 -15.51 -14.59 6.78
N VAL A 58 -15.72 -14.76 8.09
CA VAL A 58 -15.20 -13.82 9.08
C VAL A 58 -13.68 -13.98 9.16
N VAL A 59 -12.95 -12.87 9.12
CA VAL A 59 -11.49 -12.91 9.24
C VAL A 59 -11.12 -13.32 10.68
N PRO A 60 -10.31 -14.38 10.89
CA PRO A 60 -9.87 -14.80 12.22
C PRO A 60 -9.18 -13.66 12.98
N ASP A 61 -9.25 -13.70 14.31
CA ASP A 61 -8.56 -12.76 15.22
C ASP A 61 -8.90 -11.26 15.06
N THR A 62 -9.95 -10.92 14.29
CA THR A 62 -10.43 -9.54 14.10
C THR A 62 -11.59 -9.16 15.02
N SER A 63 -11.91 -9.96 16.04
CA SER A 63 -13.13 -9.75 16.87
C SER A 63 -14.42 -9.63 16.03
N GLN A 64 -14.47 -10.31 14.89
CA GLN A 64 -15.56 -10.28 13.91
C GLN A 64 -15.81 -8.91 13.24
N THR A 65 -14.84 -7.98 13.28
CA THR A 65 -14.98 -6.66 12.64
C THR A 65 -14.74 -6.68 11.13
N LEU A 66 -14.18 -7.76 10.59
CA LEU A 66 -13.90 -7.90 9.17
C LEU A 66 -14.49 -9.18 8.57
N CYS A 67 -14.96 -9.09 7.33
CA CYS A 67 -15.44 -10.21 6.54
C CYS A 67 -14.71 -10.28 5.19
N LEU A 68 -14.05 -11.40 4.91
CA LEU A 68 -13.42 -11.72 3.64
C LEU A 68 -14.48 -12.26 2.68
N HIS A 69 -14.56 -11.66 1.51
CA HIS A 69 -15.42 -12.08 0.40
C HIS A 69 -14.57 -12.53 -0.78
N THR A 70 -15.05 -13.53 -1.52
CA THR A 70 -14.48 -13.92 -2.81
C THR A 70 -15.51 -13.69 -3.91
N ALA A 71 -15.10 -13.04 -4.99
CA ALA A 71 -15.92 -12.76 -6.17
C ALA A 71 -15.16 -13.21 -7.45
N ALA A 72 -15.86 -13.21 -8.59
CA ALA A 72 -15.22 -13.47 -9.88
C ALA A 72 -14.17 -12.39 -10.22
N PRO A 73 -13.19 -12.68 -11.08
CA PRO A 73 -12.35 -11.66 -11.68
C PRO A 73 -13.19 -10.55 -12.33
N PRO A 74 -12.72 -9.30 -12.30
CA PRO A 74 -11.41 -8.87 -11.81
C PRO A 74 -11.35 -8.57 -10.29
N LEU A 75 -12.43 -8.74 -9.53
CA LEU A 75 -12.48 -8.38 -8.10
C LEU A 75 -11.73 -9.36 -7.20
N GLY A 76 -11.87 -10.66 -7.45
CA GLY A 76 -11.20 -11.69 -6.64
C GLY A 76 -11.57 -11.61 -5.16
N ARG A 77 -10.57 -11.67 -4.28
CA ARG A 77 -10.75 -11.54 -2.82
C ARG A 77 -10.83 -10.08 -2.42
N MET A 78 -11.67 -9.76 -1.44
CA MET A 78 -11.77 -8.42 -0.84
C MET A 78 -12.28 -8.51 0.59
N VAL A 79 -11.91 -7.58 1.45
CA VAL A 79 -12.41 -7.52 2.83
C VAL A 79 -13.35 -6.35 3.03
N THR A 80 -14.38 -6.54 3.85
CA THR A 80 -15.30 -5.48 4.28
C THR A 80 -15.26 -5.29 5.78
N SER A 81 -15.62 -4.08 6.23
CA SER A 81 -15.94 -3.84 7.63
C SER A 81 -17.33 -4.38 7.95
N THR A 82 -17.51 -5.06 9.07
CA THR A 82 -18.82 -5.48 9.60
C THR A 82 -19.37 -4.48 10.62
N VAL A 83 -18.55 -3.51 11.03
CA VAL A 83 -18.86 -2.47 12.02
C VAL A 83 -18.65 -1.08 11.42
N GLU A 84 -19.13 -0.07 12.13
CA GLU A 84 -18.77 1.31 11.84
C GLU A 84 -17.34 1.58 12.35
N VAL A 85 -16.52 2.24 11.54
CA VAL A 85 -15.15 2.63 11.89
C VAL A 85 -14.96 4.12 11.62
N GLY A 86 -14.55 4.85 12.65
CA GLY A 86 -14.31 6.28 12.61
C GLY A 86 -12.95 6.63 11.98
N VAL A 87 -12.80 7.89 11.56
CA VAL A 87 -11.53 8.39 11.00
C VAL A 87 -10.41 8.30 12.04
N GLY A 88 -9.27 7.75 11.65
CA GLY A 88 -8.08 7.56 12.48
C GLY A 88 -8.04 6.23 13.25
N GLU A 89 -9.17 5.51 13.32
CA GLU A 89 -9.26 4.23 14.01
C GLU A 89 -8.50 3.12 13.26
N LEU A 90 -8.02 2.14 14.01
CA LEU A 90 -7.36 0.95 13.47
C LEU A 90 -8.42 0.00 12.90
N VAL A 91 -8.33 -0.28 11.60
CA VAL A 91 -9.24 -1.17 10.89
C VAL A 91 -8.72 -2.61 10.90
N PHE A 92 -7.43 -2.77 10.61
CA PHE A 92 -6.78 -4.08 10.48
C PHE A 92 -5.30 -3.96 10.83
N ALA A 93 -4.75 -4.98 11.47
CA ALA A 93 -3.31 -5.11 11.69
C ALA A 93 -2.87 -6.55 11.40
N THR A 94 -1.73 -6.71 10.74
CA THR A 94 -1.13 -8.03 10.47
C THR A 94 0.37 -7.98 10.72
N PRO A 95 0.96 -9.03 11.33
CA PRO A 95 2.40 -9.11 11.47
C PRO A 95 3.09 -9.20 10.10
N ALA A 96 4.31 -8.70 10.02
CA ALA A 96 5.17 -8.92 8.87
C ALA A 96 5.57 -10.39 8.79
N PHE A 97 5.46 -10.96 7.59
CA PHE A 97 6.13 -12.21 7.29
C PHE A 97 7.62 -11.97 7.11
N ALA A 98 7.99 -10.98 6.30
CA ALA A 98 9.37 -10.58 6.08
C ALA A 98 9.44 -9.08 5.76
N VAL A 99 10.56 -8.46 6.10
CA VAL A 99 10.84 -7.04 5.80
C VAL A 99 12.28 -6.85 5.35
N ALA A 100 12.52 -5.85 4.50
CA ALA A 100 13.84 -5.46 4.04
C ALA A 100 13.96 -3.94 3.91
N LEU A 101 15.04 -3.34 4.42
CA LEU A 101 15.32 -1.90 4.31
C LEU A 101 15.71 -1.50 2.88
N SER A 102 15.29 -0.36 2.37
CA SER A 102 15.83 0.23 1.13
C SER A 102 17.32 0.51 1.27
N ARG A 103 18.06 0.50 0.15
CA ARG A 103 19.53 0.66 0.13
C ARG A 103 20.00 1.92 0.87
N GLN A 104 19.25 3.02 0.75
CA GLN A 104 19.57 4.29 1.42
C GLN A 104 19.48 4.21 2.96
N PHE A 105 18.82 3.20 3.52
CA PHE A 105 18.59 3.06 4.95
C PHE A 105 19.38 1.95 5.63
N VAL A 106 20.01 1.03 4.87
CA VAL A 106 20.79 -0.09 5.45
C VAL A 106 21.93 0.40 6.34
N ALA A 107 22.48 1.57 6.03
CA ALA A 107 23.57 2.15 6.81
C ALA A 107 23.11 2.87 8.08
N THR A 108 21.84 3.29 8.13
CA THR A 108 21.31 4.26 9.11
C THR A 108 20.23 3.69 10.01
N HIS A 109 19.67 2.52 9.68
CA HIS A 109 18.60 1.87 10.44
C HIS A 109 18.99 0.44 10.84
N CYS A 110 18.42 -0.01 11.95
CA CYS A 110 18.58 -1.37 12.45
C CYS A 110 17.90 -2.36 11.50
N HIS A 111 18.59 -3.44 11.12
CA HIS A 111 18.05 -4.48 10.24
C HIS A 111 16.99 -5.33 10.93
N MET A 112 16.98 -5.37 12.26
CA MET A 112 15.94 -6.03 13.02
C MET A 112 14.77 -5.07 13.25
N CYS A 113 14.90 -4.09 14.14
CA CYS A 113 13.76 -3.29 14.59
C CYS A 113 13.44 -2.04 13.75
N PHE A 114 14.17 -1.79 12.65
CA PHE A 114 13.97 -0.65 11.73
C PHE A 114 14.10 0.75 12.37
N HIS A 115 14.48 0.85 13.64
CA HIS A 115 14.77 2.13 14.28
C HIS A 115 16.08 2.72 13.74
N LYS A 116 16.12 4.06 13.69
CA LYS A 116 17.33 4.80 13.33
C LYS A 116 18.45 4.49 14.33
N LEU A 117 19.61 4.11 13.81
CA LEU A 117 20.79 3.81 14.60
C LEU A 117 21.30 5.07 15.30
N ARG A 118 21.55 4.98 16.60
CA ARG A 118 22.08 6.06 17.44
C ARG A 118 23.17 5.49 18.35
N GLY A 119 24.22 6.28 18.62
CA GLY A 119 25.29 5.88 19.54
C GLY A 119 26.15 4.71 19.04
N LYS A 120 26.50 3.78 19.94
CA LYS A 120 27.30 2.59 19.62
C LYS A 120 26.43 1.56 18.89
N ILE A 121 26.79 1.27 17.65
CA ILE A 121 26.09 0.29 16.80
C ILE A 121 26.78 -1.07 16.84
N VAL A 122 26.02 -2.13 16.62
CA VAL A 122 26.56 -3.48 16.40
C VAL A 122 26.47 -3.79 14.91
N GLN A 123 27.61 -4.08 14.27
CA GLN A 123 27.67 -4.50 12.88
C GLN A 123 28.07 -5.98 12.82
N CYS A 124 27.46 -6.75 11.93
CA CYS A 124 27.90 -8.12 11.65
C CYS A 124 29.34 -8.09 11.10
N ALA A 125 30.23 -8.85 11.72
CA ALA A 125 31.65 -8.89 11.35
C ALA A 125 31.92 -9.66 10.06
N ASP A 126 31.02 -10.56 9.66
CA ASP A 126 31.21 -11.39 8.47
C ASP A 126 30.75 -10.67 7.20
N CYS A 127 29.50 -10.18 7.17
CA CYS A 127 28.97 -9.53 5.97
C CYS A 127 29.33 -8.04 5.87
N HIS A 128 29.63 -7.38 7.00
CA HIS A 128 29.75 -5.93 7.13
C HIS A 128 28.53 -5.12 6.60
N PHE A 129 27.43 -5.79 6.28
CA PHE A 129 26.21 -5.18 5.75
C PHE A 129 25.20 -4.93 6.87
N ALA A 130 24.83 -5.99 7.60
CA ALA A 130 23.81 -5.91 8.64
C ALA A 130 24.28 -5.13 9.86
N ARG A 131 23.42 -4.22 10.33
CA ARG A 131 23.64 -3.32 11.47
C ARG A 131 22.45 -3.36 12.41
N TYR A 132 22.73 -3.27 13.70
CA TYR A 132 21.76 -3.41 14.77
C TYR A 132 21.98 -2.34 15.84
N CYS A 133 20.90 -1.99 16.54
CA CYS A 133 20.94 -1.09 17.70
C CYS A 133 21.88 -1.65 18.78
N ASP A 134 21.77 -2.95 19.05
CA ASP A 134 22.49 -3.64 20.11
C ASP A 134 22.59 -5.15 19.82
N ARG A 135 23.16 -5.91 20.77
CA ARG A 135 23.28 -7.37 20.68
C ARG A 135 21.92 -8.08 20.79
N GLY A 136 20.90 -7.46 21.37
CA GLY A 136 19.54 -8.02 21.45
C GLY A 136 18.88 -8.05 20.08
N CYS A 137 18.92 -6.93 19.35
CA CYS A 137 18.47 -6.86 17.96
C CYS A 137 19.24 -7.82 17.05
N MET A 138 20.56 -7.94 17.22
CA MET A 138 21.37 -8.90 16.47
C MET A 138 20.95 -10.34 16.75
N ALA A 139 20.75 -10.70 18.03
CA ALA A 139 20.33 -12.03 18.43
C ALA A 139 18.93 -12.39 17.91
N ALA A 140 17.99 -11.43 17.96
CA ALA A 140 16.63 -11.62 17.46
C ALA A 140 16.58 -11.83 15.93
N HIS A 141 17.55 -11.28 15.18
CA HIS A 141 17.65 -11.49 13.73
C HIS A 141 18.53 -12.69 13.35
N LEU A 142 19.18 -13.36 14.30
CA LEU A 142 20.30 -14.25 14.02
C LEU A 142 19.93 -15.43 13.11
N ASP A 143 18.79 -16.09 13.37
CA ASP A 143 18.38 -17.29 12.62
C ASP A 143 18.13 -16.95 11.15
N LEU A 144 17.40 -15.87 10.90
CA LEU A 144 17.17 -15.36 9.54
C LEU A 144 18.49 -14.89 8.94
N HIS A 145 19.23 -14.03 9.65
CA HIS A 145 20.47 -13.45 9.15
C HIS A 145 21.50 -14.52 8.77
N THR A 146 21.59 -15.63 9.49
CA THR A 146 22.55 -16.71 9.22
C THR A 146 22.37 -17.26 7.80
N ILE A 147 21.13 -17.43 7.37
CA ILE A 147 20.79 -17.88 6.01
C ILE A 147 21.21 -16.84 4.96
N GLN A 148 21.11 -15.55 5.31
CA GLN A 148 21.33 -14.43 4.40
C GLN A 148 22.78 -13.94 4.38
N CYS A 149 23.54 -14.15 5.45
CA CYS A 149 24.73 -13.37 5.79
C CYS A 149 25.79 -13.44 4.69
N HIS A 150 26.05 -14.65 4.18
CA HIS A 150 27.03 -14.84 3.11
C HIS A 150 26.59 -14.17 1.80
N ILE A 151 25.29 -14.18 1.49
CA ILE A 151 24.72 -13.63 0.25
C ILE A 151 24.75 -12.09 0.28
N LEU A 152 24.57 -11.50 1.47
CA LEU A 152 24.66 -10.06 1.69
C LEU A 152 26.10 -9.52 1.60
N LEU A 153 27.10 -10.36 1.30
CA LEU A 153 28.46 -9.90 1.07
C LEU A 153 28.52 -8.93 -0.13
N PRO A 154 29.26 -7.81 -0.02
CA PRO A 154 29.38 -6.83 -1.09
C PRO A 154 29.86 -7.40 -2.43
N GLN A 155 30.56 -8.53 -2.42
CA GLN A 155 31.13 -9.18 -3.61
C GLN A 155 30.11 -10.03 -4.38
N LEU A 156 29.04 -10.50 -3.72
CA LEU A 156 27.95 -11.27 -4.34
C LEU A 156 26.79 -10.39 -4.78
N TYR A 157 26.87 -9.10 -4.47
CA TYR A 157 25.95 -8.09 -4.92
C TYR A 157 26.23 -7.72 -6.37
N PRO A 158 25.22 -7.67 -7.26
CA PRO A 158 25.45 -7.28 -8.64
C PRO A 158 26.11 -5.89 -8.70
N PRO A 159 27.17 -5.69 -9.50
CA PRO A 159 27.77 -4.38 -9.68
C PRO A 159 26.73 -3.44 -10.29
N ARG A 160 26.56 -2.25 -9.69
CA ARG A 160 25.63 -1.22 -10.17
C ARG A 160 25.98 -0.83 -11.61
N SER A 161 24.96 -0.72 -12.45
CA SER A 161 25.11 -0.05 -13.74
C SER A 161 25.32 1.45 -13.49
N THR A 162 26.14 2.11 -14.31
CA THR A 162 26.30 3.57 -14.24
C THR A 162 25.10 4.33 -14.82
N HIS A 163 24.18 3.63 -15.50
CA HIS A 163 23.15 4.24 -16.33
C HIS A 163 21.73 4.18 -15.75
N ASP A 164 21.40 3.26 -14.84
CA ASP A 164 20.03 3.12 -14.30
C ASP A 164 19.98 2.74 -12.81
N GLN A 165 20.41 3.67 -11.96
CA GLN A 165 20.54 3.44 -10.52
C GLN A 165 19.19 3.20 -9.82
N THR A 166 18.10 3.76 -10.32
CA THR A 166 16.77 3.63 -9.72
C THR A 166 16.18 2.24 -9.89
N ASN A 167 16.31 1.65 -11.08
CA ASN A 167 15.86 0.28 -11.32
C ASN A 167 16.76 -0.73 -10.61
N ASP A 168 18.07 -0.47 -10.54
CA ASP A 168 19.02 -1.30 -9.79
C ASP A 168 18.68 -1.32 -8.28
N ASP A 169 18.31 -0.18 -7.69
CA ASP A 169 17.94 -0.10 -6.27
C ASP A 169 16.60 -0.76 -5.96
N ALA A 170 15.63 -0.68 -6.89
CA ALA A 170 14.38 -1.41 -6.77
C ALA A 170 14.60 -2.92 -6.84
N ALA A 171 15.41 -3.40 -7.81
CA ALA A 171 15.74 -4.82 -7.96
C ALA A 171 16.53 -5.36 -6.76
N ASP A 172 17.48 -4.58 -6.22
CA ASP A 172 18.17 -4.89 -4.95
C ASP A 172 17.19 -5.13 -3.81
N LEU A 173 16.28 -4.18 -3.59
CA LEU A 173 15.33 -4.25 -2.48
C LEU A 173 14.40 -5.47 -2.60
N HIS A 174 13.89 -5.75 -3.80
CA HIS A 174 13.09 -6.96 -4.06
C HIS A 174 13.90 -8.23 -3.80
N THR A 175 15.13 -8.30 -4.28
CA THR A 175 16.02 -9.45 -4.07
C THR A 175 16.30 -9.70 -2.58
N ARG A 176 16.49 -8.63 -1.77
CA ARG A 176 16.65 -8.79 -0.31
C ARG A 176 15.37 -9.20 0.39
N LEU A 177 14.21 -8.73 -0.08
CA LEU A 177 12.94 -9.19 0.45
C LEU A 177 12.69 -10.67 0.09
N VAL A 178 13.07 -11.11 -1.11
CA VAL A 178 13.02 -12.54 -1.52
C VAL A 178 13.85 -13.38 -0.58
N LEU A 179 15.09 -12.95 -0.34
CA LEU A 179 15.98 -13.63 0.59
C LEU A 179 15.43 -13.67 2.03
N ALA A 180 14.72 -12.62 2.46
CA ALA A 180 14.03 -12.58 3.75
C ALA A 180 12.83 -13.54 3.83
N VAL A 181 12.00 -13.59 2.79
CA VAL A 181 10.87 -14.53 2.71
C VAL A 181 11.37 -15.98 2.69
N VAL A 182 12.37 -16.30 1.86
CA VAL A 182 12.97 -17.65 1.81
C VAL A 182 13.59 -18.04 3.16
N ALA A 183 14.29 -17.12 3.84
CA ALA A 183 14.83 -17.38 5.17
C ALA A 183 13.73 -17.69 6.19
N MET A 184 12.60 -16.98 6.12
CA MET A 184 11.42 -17.24 6.96
C MET A 184 10.81 -18.61 6.68
N GLU A 185 10.57 -18.96 5.41
CA GLU A 185 10.02 -20.27 5.04
C GLU A 185 10.91 -21.43 5.52
N ILE A 186 12.24 -21.29 5.41
CA ILE A 186 13.20 -22.28 5.93
C ILE A 186 13.10 -22.37 7.45
N THR A 187 13.08 -21.22 8.14
CA THR A 187 13.06 -21.17 9.61
C THR A 187 11.77 -21.76 10.19
N MET A 188 10.64 -21.52 9.52
CA MET A 188 9.34 -22.11 9.90
C MET A 188 9.14 -23.52 9.33
N ASN A 189 10.01 -23.96 8.42
CA ASN A 189 9.87 -25.18 7.64
C ASN A 189 8.49 -25.30 6.98
N ASN A 190 8.02 -24.20 6.37
CA ASN A 190 6.75 -24.12 5.66
C ASN A 190 6.91 -23.40 4.30
N PRO A 191 6.84 -24.12 3.17
CA PRO A 191 6.96 -23.52 1.84
C PRO A 191 5.66 -22.88 1.32
N ASN A 192 4.55 -22.98 2.07
CA ASN A 192 3.21 -22.72 1.53
C ASN A 192 2.56 -21.45 2.08
N GLU A 193 3.20 -20.71 2.98
CA GLU A 193 2.64 -19.52 3.63
C GLU A 193 2.15 -18.47 2.63
N ILE A 194 2.86 -18.35 1.51
CA ILE A 194 2.60 -17.35 0.47
C ILE A 194 1.96 -17.93 -0.80
N GLN A 195 1.61 -19.22 -0.82
CA GLN A 195 1.15 -19.91 -2.04
C GLN A 195 -0.15 -19.31 -2.61
N ASP A 196 -0.99 -18.74 -1.75
CA ASP A 196 -2.29 -18.16 -2.15
C ASP A 196 -2.18 -16.69 -2.59
N LEU A 197 -0.98 -16.12 -2.65
CA LEU A 197 -0.81 -14.74 -3.11
C LEU A 197 -1.12 -14.62 -4.60
N CYS A 198 -1.73 -13.49 -4.99
CA CYS A 198 -2.07 -13.28 -6.38
C CYS A 198 -0.80 -12.96 -7.18
N THR A 199 -0.56 -13.69 -8.26
CA THR A 199 0.57 -13.46 -9.15
C THR A 199 0.10 -13.48 -10.60
N TYR A 200 0.80 -12.74 -11.44
CA TYR A 200 0.56 -12.73 -12.88
C TYR A 200 1.81 -13.25 -13.59
N ASN A 201 1.59 -14.11 -14.59
CA ASN A 201 2.68 -14.60 -15.42
C ASN A 201 3.07 -13.50 -16.41
N ALA A 202 4.31 -13.03 -16.32
CA ALA A 202 4.88 -12.05 -17.23
C ALA A 202 6.10 -12.69 -17.90
N THR A 203 5.89 -13.28 -19.08
CA THR A 203 6.87 -14.13 -19.78
C THR A 203 8.26 -13.50 -19.94
N ALA A 204 8.34 -12.18 -20.11
CA ALA A 204 9.60 -11.45 -20.20
C ALA A 204 10.35 -11.32 -18.86
N GLN A 205 9.63 -11.22 -17.74
CA GLN A 205 10.20 -11.02 -16.40
C GLN A 205 10.52 -12.36 -15.72
N ASP A 206 9.78 -13.43 -16.04
CA ASP A 206 9.98 -14.76 -15.44
C ASP A 206 11.39 -15.32 -15.66
N ALA A 207 12.00 -15.06 -16.83
CA ALA A 207 13.38 -15.47 -17.10
C ALA A 207 14.38 -14.76 -16.17
N ALA A 208 14.16 -13.48 -15.88
CA ALA A 208 14.99 -12.71 -14.95
C ALA A 208 14.82 -13.20 -13.51
N PHE A 209 13.58 -13.47 -13.09
CA PHE A 209 13.32 -14.03 -11.75
C PHE A 209 13.97 -15.41 -11.57
N LEU A 210 13.92 -16.28 -12.59
CA LEU A 210 14.60 -17.58 -12.55
C LEU A 210 16.12 -17.45 -12.52
N ALA A 211 16.70 -16.48 -13.25
CA ALA A 211 18.12 -16.20 -13.20
C ALA A 211 18.54 -15.76 -11.79
N THR A 212 17.83 -14.81 -11.20
CA THR A 212 18.05 -14.39 -9.81
C THR A 212 17.87 -15.54 -8.83
N GLY A 213 16.82 -16.35 -8.99
CA GLY A 213 16.58 -17.54 -8.18
C GLY A 213 17.72 -18.54 -8.25
N THR A 214 18.29 -18.75 -9.44
CA THR A 214 19.45 -19.63 -9.65
C THR A 214 20.69 -19.09 -8.92
N THR A 215 20.96 -17.79 -9.04
CA THR A 215 22.08 -17.14 -8.35
C THR A 215 21.94 -17.21 -6.83
N LEU A 216 20.76 -16.90 -6.30
CA LEU A 216 20.48 -16.97 -4.86
C LEU A 216 20.62 -18.41 -4.35
N HIS A 217 19.97 -19.36 -5.01
CA HIS A 217 20.06 -20.78 -4.66
C HIS A 217 21.51 -21.29 -4.62
N ALA A 218 22.34 -20.92 -5.61
CA ALA A 218 23.75 -21.31 -5.66
C ALA A 218 24.59 -20.70 -4.52
N ALA A 219 24.21 -19.54 -4.00
CA ALA A 219 24.89 -18.85 -2.92
C ALA A 219 24.43 -19.30 -1.51
N MET A 220 23.20 -19.83 -1.41
CA MET A 220 22.66 -20.39 -0.18
C MET A 220 23.37 -21.69 0.20
N LYS A 221 23.50 -21.95 1.51
CA LYS A 221 24.15 -23.15 2.06
C LYS A 221 23.16 -23.89 2.95
N ASN A 222 23.20 -25.23 2.91
CA ASN A 222 22.40 -26.11 3.76
C ASN A 222 20.87 -25.86 3.69
N THR A 223 20.35 -25.62 2.48
CA THR A 223 18.91 -25.42 2.28
C THR A 223 18.15 -26.74 2.22
N PRO A 224 16.88 -26.78 2.66
CA PRO A 224 16.00 -27.92 2.43
C PRO A 224 15.84 -28.25 0.94
N ALA A 225 15.59 -29.52 0.61
CA ALA A 225 15.49 -29.99 -0.79
C ALA A 225 14.35 -29.33 -1.61
N TRP A 226 13.34 -28.77 -0.94
CA TRP A 226 12.23 -28.05 -1.59
C TRP A 226 12.60 -26.63 -2.00
N ILE A 227 13.69 -26.06 -1.46
CA ILE A 227 14.24 -24.79 -1.95
C ILE A 227 14.93 -25.05 -3.27
N THR A 228 14.31 -24.62 -4.35
CA THR A 228 14.83 -24.75 -5.72
C THR A 228 14.92 -23.36 -6.38
N PRO A 229 15.69 -23.20 -7.47
CA PRO A 229 15.68 -21.95 -8.24
C PRO A 229 14.27 -21.49 -8.67
N SER A 230 13.41 -22.45 -9.04
CA SER A 230 12.01 -22.19 -9.41
C SER A 230 11.20 -21.69 -8.23
N HIS A 231 11.34 -22.32 -7.05
CA HIS A 231 10.68 -21.86 -5.82
C HIS A 231 11.07 -20.41 -5.49
N ILE A 232 12.37 -20.08 -5.54
CA ILE A 232 12.85 -18.71 -5.28
C ILE A 232 12.30 -17.73 -6.32
N ALA A 233 12.18 -18.14 -7.60
CA ALA A 233 11.57 -17.32 -8.64
C ALA A 233 10.07 -17.08 -8.39
N ASP A 234 9.35 -18.09 -7.88
CA ASP A 234 7.95 -17.96 -7.50
C ASP A 234 7.77 -17.00 -6.31
N VAL A 235 8.67 -17.07 -5.32
CA VAL A 235 8.75 -16.09 -4.22
C VAL A 235 9.01 -14.68 -4.74
N TYR A 236 9.92 -14.52 -5.72
CA TYR A 236 10.17 -13.24 -6.37
C TYR A 236 8.91 -12.70 -7.04
N ARG A 237 8.20 -13.54 -7.80
CA ARG A 237 6.94 -13.18 -8.45
C ARG A 237 5.90 -12.75 -7.44
N ALA A 238 5.76 -13.48 -6.32
CA ALA A 238 4.85 -13.11 -5.24
C ALA A 238 5.19 -11.72 -4.67
N ILE A 239 6.46 -11.47 -4.33
CA ILE A 239 6.90 -10.17 -3.80
C ILE A 239 6.65 -9.02 -4.77
N ARG A 240 6.87 -9.24 -6.07
CA ARG A 240 6.66 -8.22 -7.10
C ARG A 240 5.22 -7.67 -7.10
N TYR A 241 4.23 -8.50 -6.78
CA TYR A 241 2.82 -8.10 -6.83
C TYR A 241 2.20 -7.82 -5.44
N ASN A 242 2.83 -8.28 -4.36
CA ASN A 242 2.20 -8.33 -3.02
C ASN A 242 3.00 -7.62 -1.92
N SER A 243 4.17 -7.04 -2.23
CA SER A 243 4.96 -6.31 -1.25
C SER A 243 4.35 -4.93 -0.94
N HIS A 244 4.52 -4.50 0.30
CA HIS A 244 3.99 -3.25 0.84
C HIS A 244 5.13 -2.32 1.28
N PRO A 245 5.00 -1.00 1.08
CA PRO A 245 6.00 -0.05 1.57
C PRO A 245 6.02 0.01 3.11
N ILE A 246 7.22 0.06 3.68
CA ILE A 246 7.43 0.22 5.12
C ILE A 246 7.42 1.71 5.47
N VAL A 247 6.22 2.25 5.74
CA VAL A 247 6.03 3.67 6.10
C VAL A 247 5.95 3.83 7.62
N VAL A 248 6.96 4.44 8.23
CA VAL A 248 7.03 4.65 9.70
C VAL A 248 6.80 6.10 10.13
N ASP A 249 6.81 7.03 9.18
CA ASP A 249 6.47 8.43 9.33
C ASP A 249 6.04 9.00 7.97
N LEU A 250 5.49 10.22 7.96
CA LEU A 250 5.08 10.93 6.75
C LEU A 250 6.11 11.96 6.25
N HIS A 251 7.26 12.05 6.90
CA HIS A 251 8.32 13.01 6.58
C HIS A 251 9.33 12.46 5.59
N MET A 252 9.49 11.14 5.56
CA MET A 252 10.48 10.45 4.75
C MET A 252 9.81 9.46 3.79
N SER A 253 10.54 9.09 2.75
CA SER A 253 10.17 7.95 1.92
C SER A 253 10.13 6.66 2.73
N ALA A 254 9.36 5.68 2.26
CA ALA A 254 9.28 4.35 2.88
C ALA A 254 10.66 3.77 3.15
N LEU A 255 10.85 3.21 4.36
CA LEU A 255 12.13 2.65 4.80
C LEU A 255 12.54 1.40 4.03
N GLY A 256 11.64 0.78 3.29
CA GLY A 256 11.83 -0.54 2.72
C GLY A 256 10.55 -1.14 2.17
N LEU A 257 10.59 -2.45 1.94
CA LEU A 257 9.44 -3.26 1.59
C LEU A 257 9.23 -4.36 2.63
N GLY A 258 7.98 -4.78 2.80
CA GLY A 258 7.62 -5.97 3.56
C GLY A 258 6.56 -6.80 2.87
N LEU A 259 6.51 -8.08 3.22
CA LEU A 259 5.44 -8.99 2.83
C LEU A 259 4.53 -9.24 4.03
N PHE A 260 3.23 -9.00 3.82
CA PHE A 260 2.18 -9.13 4.82
C PHE A 260 1.06 -9.97 4.21
N PRO A 261 1.13 -11.31 4.29
CA PRO A 261 0.28 -12.20 3.50
C PRO A 261 -1.21 -11.91 3.68
N ASP A 262 -1.68 -11.66 4.90
CA ASP A 262 -3.09 -11.39 5.16
C ASP A 262 -3.54 -10.08 4.49
N ALA A 263 -2.78 -9.00 4.63
CA ALA A 263 -3.08 -7.75 3.93
C ALA A 263 -3.07 -7.92 2.41
N ALA A 264 -2.04 -8.58 1.88
CA ALA A 264 -1.88 -8.84 0.44
C ALA A 264 -3.02 -9.67 -0.16
N LYS A 265 -3.59 -10.62 0.61
CA LYS A 265 -4.71 -11.46 0.16
C LYS A 265 -6.05 -10.71 0.19
N MET A 266 -6.19 -9.69 1.04
CA MET A 266 -7.50 -9.17 1.45
C MET A 266 -7.80 -7.73 1.02
N ILE A 267 -6.82 -6.83 1.01
CA ILE A 267 -7.08 -5.38 0.89
C ILE A 267 -6.72 -4.89 -0.51
N ASN A 268 -7.75 -4.55 -1.28
CA ASN A 268 -7.61 -4.12 -2.67
C ASN A 268 -7.32 -2.62 -2.83
N HIS A 269 -6.93 -2.27 -4.06
CA HIS A 269 -6.76 -0.88 -4.48
C HIS A 269 -8.10 -0.15 -4.65
N SER A 270 -8.13 1.12 -4.25
CA SER A 270 -9.08 2.12 -4.76
C SER A 270 -8.37 3.44 -5.04
N CYS A 271 -8.75 4.14 -6.12
CA CYS A 271 -8.31 5.53 -6.31
C CYS A 271 -9.02 6.49 -5.34
N ALA A 272 -10.12 6.08 -4.70
CA ALA A 272 -10.72 6.75 -3.56
C ALA A 272 -10.59 5.84 -2.33
N PRO A 273 -9.37 5.73 -1.75
CA PRO A 273 -9.12 4.83 -0.63
C PRO A 273 -9.83 5.33 0.63
N ASN A 274 -10.21 4.39 1.49
CA ASN A 274 -10.77 4.68 2.81
C ASN A 274 -9.83 4.32 3.96
N THR A 275 -8.69 3.68 3.66
CA THR A 275 -7.64 3.41 4.62
C THR A 275 -6.26 3.79 4.11
N PHE A 276 -5.32 3.95 5.04
CA PHE A 276 -3.90 4.13 4.75
C PHE A 276 -3.04 3.14 5.57
N PRO A 277 -2.07 2.44 4.93
CA PRO A 277 -1.16 1.55 5.64
C PRO A 277 0.00 2.29 6.31
N ARG A 278 0.25 1.99 7.59
CA ARG A 278 1.48 2.35 8.31
C ARG A 278 2.18 1.10 8.83
N PHE A 279 3.50 1.15 8.94
CA PHE A 279 4.27 0.12 9.62
C PHE A 279 4.55 0.52 11.06
N ASN A 280 4.13 -0.31 12.01
CA ASN A 280 4.46 -0.16 13.42
C ASN A 280 5.72 -0.97 13.73
N ALA A 281 6.85 -0.28 13.81
CA ALA A 281 8.15 -0.89 14.07
C ALA A 281 8.27 -1.53 15.48
N ALA A 282 7.42 -1.16 16.44
CA ALA A 282 7.48 -1.70 17.79
C ALA A 282 6.95 -3.15 17.87
N ASN A 283 5.94 -3.48 17.07
CA ASN A 283 5.33 -4.82 17.03
C ASN A 283 5.47 -5.51 15.66
N HIS A 284 6.22 -4.91 14.73
CA HIS A 284 6.45 -5.45 13.39
C HIS A 284 5.18 -5.72 12.57
N ALA A 285 4.15 -4.89 12.75
CA ALA A 285 2.87 -5.05 12.07
C ALA A 285 2.60 -3.95 11.03
N LEU A 286 1.92 -4.33 9.95
CA LEU A 286 1.27 -3.38 9.04
C LEU A 286 -0.12 -3.08 9.58
N GLU A 287 -0.39 -1.82 9.88
CA GLU A 287 -1.65 -1.32 10.40
C GLU A 287 -2.36 -0.48 9.34
N PHE A 288 -3.64 -0.77 9.08
CA PHE A 288 -4.49 0.04 8.23
C PHE A 288 -5.36 0.93 9.09
N ARG A 289 -5.25 2.25 8.90
CA ARG A 289 -6.07 3.25 9.60
C ARG A 289 -7.07 3.88 8.67
N ALA A 290 -8.28 4.09 9.17
CA ALA A 290 -9.34 4.75 8.43
C ALA A 290 -8.97 6.21 8.14
N VAL A 291 -9.03 6.63 6.88
CA VAL A 291 -8.87 8.04 6.45
C VAL A 291 -10.22 8.67 6.09
N SER A 292 -11.26 7.85 5.96
CA SER A 292 -12.67 8.23 5.85
C SER A 292 -13.53 7.25 6.66
N PRO A 293 -14.78 7.59 7.03
CA PRO A 293 -15.65 6.68 7.76
C PRO A 293 -15.94 5.41 6.97
N LEU A 294 -15.90 4.24 7.64
CA LEU A 294 -16.37 2.97 7.08
C LEU A 294 -17.68 2.59 7.75
N LEU A 295 -18.67 2.21 6.94
CA LEU A 295 -19.94 1.65 7.41
C LEU A 295 -19.90 0.12 7.29
N PRO A 296 -20.79 -0.61 7.99
CA PRO A 296 -20.96 -2.04 7.76
C PRO A 296 -21.23 -2.36 6.28
N GLY A 297 -20.41 -3.24 5.70
CA GLY A 297 -20.42 -3.60 4.29
C GLY A 297 -19.50 -2.75 3.39
N SER A 298 -18.86 -1.69 3.92
CA SER A 298 -17.83 -0.95 3.19
C SER A 298 -16.63 -1.84 2.90
N VAL A 299 -16.21 -1.90 1.63
CA VAL A 299 -14.98 -2.60 1.23
C VAL A 299 -13.79 -1.79 1.74
N VAL A 300 -12.87 -2.44 2.45
CA VAL A 300 -11.64 -1.82 2.95
C VAL A 300 -10.65 -1.74 1.81
N THR A 301 -10.15 -0.55 1.51
CA THR A 301 -9.22 -0.31 0.41
C THR A 301 -8.14 0.69 0.80
N TYR A 302 -6.97 0.56 0.17
CA TYR A 302 -5.92 1.57 0.20
C TYR A 302 -5.44 1.87 -1.22
N SER A 303 -4.55 2.85 -1.37
CA SER A 303 -4.01 3.20 -2.68
C SER A 303 -2.66 2.53 -2.92
N TYR A 304 -2.66 1.54 -3.82
CA TYR A 304 -1.44 1.00 -4.43
C TYR A 304 -0.62 2.07 -5.18
N LEU A 305 -1.21 3.24 -5.44
CA LEU A 305 -0.54 4.33 -6.14
C LEU A 305 0.32 5.21 -5.23
N ASP A 306 0.24 5.03 -3.91
CA ASP A 306 0.98 5.87 -2.95
C ASP A 306 2.50 5.74 -3.10
N VAL A 307 2.99 4.61 -3.61
CA VAL A 307 4.41 4.40 -3.92
C VAL A 307 4.88 5.20 -5.14
N PHE A 308 3.96 5.76 -5.93
CA PHE A 308 4.25 6.63 -7.08
C PHE A 308 4.02 8.11 -6.76
N GLY A 309 4.15 8.50 -5.49
CA GLY A 309 4.09 9.89 -5.04
C GLY A 309 2.71 10.52 -5.25
N PHE A 310 2.63 11.55 -6.09
CA PHE A 310 1.41 12.32 -6.34
C PHE A 310 0.44 11.64 -7.34
N ALA A 311 0.60 10.35 -7.62
CA ALA A 311 -0.17 9.64 -8.66
C ALA A 311 -1.70 9.65 -8.45
N LEU A 312 -2.21 9.84 -7.23
CA LEU A 312 -3.66 10.00 -7.00
C LEU A 312 -4.26 11.31 -7.55
N LEU A 313 -3.42 12.34 -7.76
CA LEU A 313 -3.76 13.59 -8.44
C LEU A 313 -3.70 13.48 -9.96
N GLN A 314 -3.11 12.41 -10.50
CA GLN A 314 -3.04 12.21 -11.95
C GLN A 314 -4.42 11.88 -12.54
N PRO A 315 -4.68 12.19 -13.82
CA PRO A 315 -5.90 11.80 -14.52
C PRO A 315 -6.10 10.28 -14.60
N THR A 316 -7.36 9.85 -14.83
CA THR A 316 -7.74 8.43 -14.88
C THR A 316 -6.87 7.60 -15.84
N PRO A 317 -6.57 8.01 -17.07
CA PRO A 317 -5.71 7.24 -17.98
C PRO A 317 -4.31 6.97 -17.42
N THR A 318 -3.68 7.98 -16.80
CA THR A 318 -2.35 7.84 -16.19
C THR A 318 -2.38 6.87 -15.01
N ARG A 319 -3.40 6.99 -14.13
CA ARG A 319 -3.57 6.07 -13.01
C ARG A 319 -3.76 4.62 -13.47
N GLN A 320 -4.59 4.39 -14.50
CA GLN A 320 -4.79 3.07 -15.08
C GLN A 320 -3.50 2.50 -15.67
N SER A 321 -2.74 3.31 -16.41
CA SER A 321 -1.45 2.90 -16.99
C SER A 321 -0.46 2.45 -15.90
N LEU A 322 -0.35 3.21 -14.81
CA LEU A 322 0.50 2.87 -13.67
C LEU A 322 0.05 1.56 -13.00
N LEU A 323 -1.26 1.40 -12.74
CA LEU A 323 -1.82 0.20 -12.13
C LEU A 323 -1.65 -1.03 -13.02
N TYR A 324 -1.86 -0.90 -14.32
CA TYR A 324 -1.69 -2.00 -15.26
C TYR A 324 -0.22 -2.42 -15.33
N SER A 325 0.69 -1.46 -15.52
CA SER A 325 2.14 -1.70 -15.55
C SER A 325 2.64 -2.37 -14.26
N ALA A 326 2.21 -1.86 -13.10
CA ALA A 326 2.69 -2.33 -11.81
C ALA A 326 1.98 -3.60 -11.33
N PHE A 327 0.68 -3.75 -11.53
CA PHE A 327 -0.16 -4.75 -10.86
C PHE A 327 -1.07 -5.56 -11.81
N GLN A 328 -1.04 -5.31 -13.12
CA GLN A 328 -1.75 -6.10 -14.14
C GLN A 328 -3.28 -6.14 -13.97
N PHE A 329 -3.89 -5.03 -13.55
CA PHE A 329 -5.35 -4.88 -13.50
C PHE A 329 -5.81 -3.48 -13.89
N ASP A 330 -7.06 -3.38 -14.32
CA ASP A 330 -7.76 -2.12 -14.56
C ASP A 330 -8.67 -1.78 -13.38
N CYS A 331 -8.48 -0.60 -12.77
CA CYS A 331 -9.28 -0.17 -11.63
C CYS A 331 -10.70 0.23 -12.04
N ARG A 332 -11.71 -0.31 -11.36
CA ARG A 332 -13.11 0.10 -11.53
C ARG A 332 -13.72 0.68 -10.24
N CYS A 333 -12.92 1.40 -9.46
CA CYS A 333 -13.47 2.17 -8.34
C CYS A 333 -14.41 3.29 -8.83
N SER A 334 -15.18 3.88 -7.92
CA SER A 334 -16.13 4.97 -8.22
C SER A 334 -15.50 6.12 -9.01
N ARG A 335 -14.27 6.55 -8.66
CA ARG A 335 -13.54 7.62 -9.37
C ARG A 335 -13.20 7.26 -10.82
N CYS A 336 -12.86 6.00 -11.08
CA CYS A 336 -12.56 5.55 -12.43
C CYS A 336 -13.84 5.39 -13.26
N ILE A 337 -14.91 4.84 -12.67
CA ILE A 337 -16.20 4.66 -13.33
C ILE A 337 -16.83 6.01 -13.72
N SER A 338 -16.86 6.98 -12.81
CA SER A 338 -17.46 8.30 -13.08
C SER A 338 -16.79 9.02 -14.25
N SER A 339 -15.47 8.88 -14.37
CA SER A 339 -14.69 9.46 -15.47
C SER A 339 -15.10 8.93 -16.86
N PHE A 340 -15.57 7.68 -16.94
CA PHE A 340 -16.03 7.10 -18.22
C PHE A 340 -17.42 7.59 -18.64
N SER A 341 -18.25 8.03 -17.68
CA SER A 341 -19.60 8.54 -17.95
C SER A 341 -19.63 10.00 -18.42
N THR A 342 -18.63 10.80 -18.05
CA THR A 342 -18.50 12.21 -18.45
C THR A 342 -17.63 12.32 -19.71
N SER A 343 -18.15 11.89 -20.86
CA SER A 343 -17.46 11.98 -22.16
C SER A 343 -17.64 13.34 -22.86
N HIS A 344 -18.12 14.37 -22.17
CA HIS A 344 -18.28 15.70 -22.74
C HIS A 344 -17.80 16.78 -21.77
N GLU A 345 -17.02 17.70 -22.32
CA GLU A 345 -16.46 18.93 -21.73
C GLU A 345 -15.11 18.77 -21.01
N GLN A 346 -14.05 18.91 -21.82
CA GLN A 346 -12.75 19.42 -21.38
C GLN A 346 -12.96 20.81 -20.76
N SER A 347 -13.04 20.90 -19.43
CA SER A 347 -12.88 22.17 -18.72
C SER A 347 -11.53 22.16 -18.01
N ASP A 348 -10.65 23.10 -18.39
CA ASP A 348 -9.40 23.52 -17.74
C ASP A 348 -8.53 22.38 -17.19
N ALA A 349 -7.65 21.87 -18.05
CA ALA A 349 -6.79 20.72 -17.81
C ALA A 349 -5.95 20.86 -16.54
N TRP A 350 -6.44 20.31 -15.43
CA TRP A 350 -5.65 20.06 -14.24
C TRP A 350 -4.37 19.30 -14.63
N ASN A 351 -3.23 19.97 -14.52
CA ASN A 351 -1.92 19.41 -14.82
C ASN A 351 -1.09 19.33 -13.55
N VAL A 352 -1.11 18.17 -12.90
CA VAL A 352 -0.37 17.95 -11.66
C VAL A 352 1.14 18.18 -11.83
N ASP A 353 1.73 17.78 -12.95
CA ASP A 353 3.18 17.92 -13.17
C ASP A 353 3.58 19.39 -13.26
N ALA A 354 2.76 20.22 -13.93
CA ALA A 354 2.96 21.67 -13.98
C ALA A 354 2.83 22.32 -12.60
N ASN A 355 1.83 21.92 -11.80
CA ASN A 355 1.64 22.43 -10.44
C ASN A 355 2.81 22.04 -9.52
N LEU A 356 3.30 20.80 -9.60
CA LEU A 356 4.46 20.34 -8.82
C LEU A 356 5.75 21.07 -9.24
N ALA A 357 5.97 21.26 -10.55
CA ALA A 357 7.12 22.04 -11.04
C ALA A 357 7.06 23.51 -10.60
N GLN A 358 5.87 24.10 -10.58
CA GLN A 358 5.67 25.46 -10.06
C GLN A 358 5.96 25.52 -8.55
N LEU A 359 5.49 24.53 -7.78
CA LEU A 359 5.76 24.44 -6.35
C LEU A 359 7.27 24.34 -6.08
N ASP A 360 7.98 23.45 -6.78
CA ASP A 360 9.42 23.28 -6.62
C ASP A 360 10.19 24.55 -7.00
N SER A 361 9.79 25.22 -8.10
CA SER A 361 10.37 26.51 -8.51
C SER A 361 10.16 27.59 -7.45
N ALA A 362 8.93 27.72 -6.91
CA ALA A 362 8.61 28.68 -5.86
C ALA A 362 9.43 28.43 -4.59
N GLN A 363 9.60 27.17 -4.19
CA GLN A 363 10.42 26.81 -3.04
C GLN A 363 11.91 27.15 -3.25
N ASN A 364 12.45 26.84 -4.42
CA ASN A 364 13.85 27.15 -4.75
C ASN A 364 14.12 28.65 -4.79
N ASN A 365 13.15 29.45 -5.25
CA ASN A 365 13.23 30.90 -5.28
C ASN A 365 12.83 31.58 -3.96
N GLN A 366 12.47 30.79 -2.93
CA GLN A 366 11.94 31.29 -1.65
C GLN A 366 10.73 32.21 -1.81
N ASP A 367 9.90 31.98 -2.84
CA ASP A 367 8.64 32.68 -3.05
C ASP A 367 7.54 32.02 -2.20
N TRP A 368 7.49 32.41 -0.93
CA TRP A 368 6.59 31.81 0.06
C TRP A 368 5.11 32.08 -0.19
N VAL A 369 4.78 33.15 -0.91
CA VAL A 369 3.40 33.44 -1.33
C VAL A 369 2.99 32.44 -2.41
N ALA A 370 3.82 32.26 -3.45
CA ALA A 370 3.56 31.28 -4.49
C ALA A 370 3.53 29.83 -3.97
N VAL A 371 4.40 29.48 -3.00
CA VAL A 371 4.32 28.17 -2.32
C VAL A 371 2.95 27.97 -1.67
N THR A 372 2.47 28.98 -0.95
CA THR A 372 1.17 28.92 -0.27
C THR A 372 0.03 28.76 -1.27
N ASP A 373 0.02 29.58 -2.33
CA ASP A 373 -1.03 29.57 -3.35
C ASP A 373 -1.10 28.24 -4.12
N VAL A 374 0.05 27.68 -4.50
CA VAL A 374 0.10 26.39 -5.22
C VAL A 374 -0.30 25.23 -4.31
N CYS A 375 0.13 25.21 -3.05
CA CYS A 375 -0.32 24.20 -2.09
C CYS A 375 -1.84 24.27 -1.88
N ASP A 376 -2.39 25.47 -1.68
CA ASP A 376 -3.84 25.70 -1.53
C ASP A 376 -4.63 25.21 -2.75
N GLN A 377 -4.12 25.50 -3.96
CA GLN A 377 -4.73 25.02 -5.21
C GLN A 377 -4.76 23.49 -5.30
N ILE A 378 -3.64 22.82 -4.99
CA ILE A 378 -3.55 21.34 -5.01
C ILE A 378 -4.46 20.71 -3.95
N MET A 379 -4.46 21.25 -2.73
CA MET A 379 -5.31 20.75 -1.65
C MET A 379 -6.79 20.95 -1.96
N THR A 380 -7.16 22.10 -2.51
CA THR A 380 -8.54 22.39 -2.93
C THR A 380 -8.99 21.45 -4.05
N HIS A 381 -8.14 21.20 -5.05
CA HIS A 381 -8.46 20.23 -6.10
C HIS A 381 -8.65 18.82 -5.52
N TRP A 382 -7.78 18.40 -4.61
CA TRP A 382 -7.87 17.10 -3.93
C TRP A 382 -9.19 16.92 -3.18
N THR A 383 -9.59 17.87 -2.33
CA THR A 383 -10.79 17.73 -1.51
C THR A 383 -12.07 18.05 -2.27
N SER A 384 -12.08 19.13 -3.04
CA SER A 384 -13.31 19.70 -3.59
C SER A 384 -13.63 19.19 -4.99
N THR A 385 -12.61 18.88 -5.81
CA THR A 385 -12.82 18.36 -7.17
C THR A 385 -12.75 16.83 -7.22
N LEU A 386 -11.80 16.23 -6.49
CA LEU A 386 -11.59 14.78 -6.52
C LEU A 386 -12.35 14.02 -5.44
N ASP A 387 -12.98 14.73 -4.48
CA ASP A 387 -13.70 14.17 -3.32
C ASP A 387 -12.85 13.16 -2.53
N LEU A 388 -11.57 13.51 -2.32
CA LEU A 388 -10.62 12.68 -1.59
C LEU A 388 -10.47 13.14 -0.13
N PRO A 389 -10.12 12.23 0.79
CA PRO A 389 -10.04 12.55 2.21
C PRO A 389 -9.05 13.67 2.51
N ALA A 390 -9.48 14.72 3.23
CA ALA A 390 -8.61 15.82 3.65
C ALA A 390 -7.48 15.35 4.61
N ASN A 391 -7.71 14.24 5.31
CA ASN A 391 -6.77 13.62 6.25
C ASN A 391 -5.79 12.64 5.60
N TYR A 392 -5.68 12.62 4.26
CA TYR A 392 -4.80 11.69 3.56
C TYR A 392 -3.33 12.07 3.71
N PRO A 393 -2.39 11.11 3.80
CA PRO A 393 -0.95 11.38 3.95
C PRO A 393 -0.35 12.37 2.97
N LEU A 394 -0.84 12.42 1.73
CA LEU A 394 -0.35 13.37 0.73
C LEU A 394 -0.56 14.83 1.18
N MET A 395 -1.68 15.10 1.86
CA MET A 395 -2.01 16.44 2.37
C MET A 395 -1.04 16.89 3.46
N TYR A 396 -0.42 15.95 4.18
CA TYR A 396 0.61 16.25 5.17
C TYR A 396 1.79 16.99 4.55
N VAL A 397 2.26 16.52 3.40
CA VAL A 397 3.43 17.10 2.70
C VAL A 397 3.14 18.53 2.29
N LEU A 398 1.96 18.79 1.73
CA LEU A 398 1.53 20.13 1.31
C LEU A 398 1.35 21.05 2.53
N GLN A 399 0.70 20.56 3.58
CA GLN A 399 0.51 21.34 4.81
C GLN A 399 1.84 21.71 5.48
N LYS A 400 2.84 20.82 5.49
CA LYS A 400 4.18 21.16 6.00
C LYS A 400 4.91 22.21 5.17
N LYS A 401 4.72 22.22 3.85
CA LYS A 401 5.25 23.29 2.99
C LYS A 401 4.58 24.63 3.29
N MET A 402 3.25 24.63 3.53
CA MET A 402 2.53 25.83 3.96
C MET A 402 2.96 26.31 5.36
N ASP A 403 3.15 25.39 6.31
CA ASP A 403 3.63 25.71 7.65
C ASP A 403 5.02 26.39 7.59
N LEU A 404 5.92 25.87 6.73
CA LEU A 404 7.23 26.48 6.49
C LEU A 404 7.09 27.87 5.87
N ALA A 405 6.29 28.04 4.82
CA ALA A 405 6.06 29.33 4.17
C ALA A 405 5.54 30.39 5.15
N ALA A 406 4.66 30.00 6.08
CA ALA A 406 4.11 30.88 7.11
C ALA A 406 5.17 31.38 8.12
N THR A 407 6.32 30.70 8.27
CA THR A 407 7.44 31.19 9.09
C THR A 407 8.22 32.33 8.43
N HIS A 408 8.02 32.56 7.13
CA HIS A 408 8.76 33.53 6.32
C HIS A 408 7.92 34.73 5.83
N GLY A 409 6.63 34.81 6.15
CA GLY A 409 5.78 35.95 5.80
C GLY A 409 4.32 35.79 6.26
N PRO A 410 3.53 36.88 6.27
CA PRO A 410 2.11 36.81 6.65
C PRO A 410 1.34 35.94 5.66
N ALA A 411 0.68 34.90 6.17
CA ALA A 411 -0.19 34.03 5.36
C ALA A 411 -1.34 34.88 4.77
N SER A 412 -1.43 34.93 3.44
CA SER A 412 -2.42 35.75 2.71
C SER A 412 -3.81 35.10 2.65
N ARG A 413 -3.97 33.83 3.06
CA ARG A 413 -5.23 33.08 2.97
C ARG A 413 -5.53 32.24 4.21
N GLN A 414 -6.81 32.03 4.48
CA GLN A 414 -7.29 31.12 5.52
C GLN A 414 -6.76 29.70 5.26
N ARG A 415 -6.21 29.07 6.30
CA ARG A 415 -5.73 27.68 6.25
C ARG A 415 -6.90 26.75 5.89
N GLY A 416 -6.60 25.70 5.12
CA GLY A 416 -7.52 24.57 4.98
C GLY A 416 -7.92 24.00 6.36
N ASN A 417 -9.08 23.35 6.43
CA ASN A 417 -9.72 22.96 7.69
C ASN A 417 -8.96 21.93 8.53
N VAL A 418 -7.93 21.26 7.99
CA VAL A 418 -7.19 20.17 8.64
C VAL A 418 -5.71 20.53 8.82
N SER A 419 -5.18 20.34 10.02
CA SER A 419 -3.76 20.61 10.32
C SER A 419 -2.83 19.42 10.02
N ALA A 420 -1.53 19.68 9.85
CA ALA A 420 -0.54 18.62 9.64
C ALA A 420 -0.48 17.64 10.83
N ASP A 421 -0.68 18.13 12.05
CA ASP A 421 -0.67 17.30 13.26
C ASP A 421 -1.94 16.43 13.35
N GLU A 422 -3.08 16.93 12.88
CA GLU A 422 -4.30 16.15 12.73
C GLU A 422 -4.12 15.01 11.72
N ILE A 423 -3.50 15.27 10.57
CA ILE A 423 -3.18 14.23 9.56
C ILE A 423 -2.26 13.17 10.16
N LEU A 424 -1.22 13.57 10.91
CA LEU A 424 -0.35 12.62 11.61
C LEU A 424 -1.11 11.76 12.62
N ASN A 425 -2.05 12.35 13.37
CA ASN A 425 -2.86 11.61 14.33
C ASN A 425 -3.75 10.58 13.63
N VAL A 426 -4.46 10.99 12.56
CA VAL A 426 -5.31 10.09 11.76
C VAL A 426 -4.48 8.96 11.15
N CYS A 427 -3.30 9.27 10.62
CA CYS A 427 -2.40 8.28 10.05
C CYS A 427 -1.63 7.46 11.10
N GLY A 428 -1.84 7.70 12.40
CA GLY A 428 -1.23 6.91 13.49
C GLY A 428 0.24 7.25 13.81
N PHE A 429 0.72 8.43 13.44
CA PHE A 429 2.09 8.90 13.65
C PHE A 429 2.25 9.99 14.71
N GLY A 430 1.16 10.55 15.25
CA GLY A 430 1.23 11.68 16.19
C GLY A 430 1.88 11.39 17.55
N ASN A 431 1.97 10.11 17.95
CA ASN A 431 2.57 9.70 19.23
C ASN A 431 4.04 9.28 19.13
N ASN A 432 4.71 9.41 17.97
CA ASN A 432 6.12 9.05 17.87
C ASN A 432 7.00 10.13 18.53
N PRO A 433 7.75 9.82 19.61
CA PRO A 433 8.76 10.74 20.11
C PRO A 433 9.82 10.94 19.02
N ARG A 434 10.07 12.20 18.65
CA ARG A 434 11.09 12.60 17.66
C ARG A 434 12.51 12.16 18.07
#